data_AF-A0A3S0VU83-F1
#
_entry.id   AF-A0A3S0VU83-F1
#
_cell.length_a   1.000
_cell.length_b   1.000
_cell.length_c   1.000
_cell.angle_alpha   90.00
_cell.angle_beta   90.00
_cell.angle_gamma   90.00
#
_symmetry.space_group_name_H-M   'P 1'
#
loop_
_entity.id
_entity.type
_entity.pdbx_description
1 polymer ?
#
loop_
_entity_poly.entity_id
_entity_poly.type
_entity_poly.pdbx_seq_one_letter_code
_entity_poly.pdbx_strand_id
1 'polypeptide(L)'
;MTIERTSQAIIGEPEVVEDTRLSGEEIAAMPAWQRLKTVATSLRAHQVKDGSIPVADAHGAARQHVSDIVASVRELAPLFPSDSAYLAAIATDFERWADGGFGVPDFFDSLIEFQPQLSRRDGELHLVVFPMYTQNGSTDRLVEAVIVEVVWPEFVGALEAGEYSNALFVPIRFVDFTPGYDTNSAVLFPETVAMRQIPTFTWGAIFADREAARFRRVVRKAAEITKLDLPEDALELLEDQQLAEETFVMWDLIHDRTHMRGDLPFDPFMIKQRMPFFLYSLEELRCDLTAFRESVRLEKELGAREAGDLSEAEAETLRHAKLVQYAVIFDRIFRFTLTGSRVRNYDGLGGQLLFAWLHQHRVLHWTDTSLAIDWDEVPGVVVQLGDAIDELYWRSIDRPKVAHWLAAYELVSSVVEPHPASAWKRGLPDEVLLGAPKGMTDAVLDDEFPLSMFYEALSKKMGDVIASTSGITGRG
;
A
#
# COMPACT_ATOMS: atom_id res chain seq x y z
N MET A 1 70.31 20.38 14.81
CA MET A 1 69.57 21.58 14.40
C MET A 1 68.11 21.20 14.44
N THR A 2 67.51 21.35 15.61
CA THR A 2 66.15 20.92 15.92
C THR A 2 65.23 22.08 15.60
N ILE A 3 64.33 21.91 14.64
CA ILE A 3 63.32 22.93 14.32
C ILE A 3 62.02 22.45 14.97
N GLU A 4 61.71 23.01 16.13
CA GLU A 4 60.37 22.98 16.70
C GLU A 4 59.43 23.74 15.77
N ARG A 5 58.39 23.06 15.28
CA ARG A 5 57.22 23.71 14.67
C ARG A 5 56.09 23.68 15.70
N THR A 6 55.94 24.79 16.40
CA THR A 6 54.75 25.12 17.18
C THR A 6 53.55 25.29 16.24
N SER A 7 52.58 24.38 16.28
CA SER A 7 51.28 24.59 15.66
C SER A 7 50.45 25.51 16.56
N GLN A 8 50.38 26.79 16.20
CA GLN A 8 49.39 27.71 16.75
C GLN A 8 47.99 27.19 16.40
N ALA A 9 47.14 27.06 17.42
CA ALA A 9 45.72 26.83 17.24
C ALA A 9 45.10 28.04 16.53
N ILE A 10 44.59 27.83 15.32
CA ILE A 10 43.74 28.80 14.63
C ILE A 10 42.37 28.67 15.28
N ILE A 11 42.03 29.64 16.13
CA ILE A 11 40.71 29.80 16.74
C ILE A 11 39.82 30.49 15.71
N GLY A 12 38.76 29.81 15.25
CA GLY A 12 37.71 30.43 14.45
C GLY A 12 37.36 29.69 13.15
N GLU A 13 36.91 28.44 13.27
CA GLU A 13 35.93 27.89 12.33
C GLU A 13 34.66 27.63 13.14
N PRO A 14 33.47 28.01 12.65
CA PRO A 14 32.24 27.58 13.29
C PRO A 14 32.20 26.06 13.19
N GLU A 15 32.22 25.40 14.34
CA GLU A 15 31.84 24.01 14.46
C GLU A 15 30.46 23.90 13.82
N VAL A 16 30.38 23.22 12.67
CA VAL A 16 29.11 22.78 12.12
C VAL A 16 28.60 21.81 13.16
N VAL A 17 27.76 22.29 14.07
CA VAL A 17 26.95 21.42 14.91
C VAL A 17 26.04 20.74 13.90
N GLU A 18 26.46 19.57 13.40
CA GLU A 18 25.54 18.63 12.79
C GLU A 18 24.43 18.47 13.82
N ASP A 19 23.26 19.04 13.53
CA ASP A 19 22.04 18.80 14.28
C ASP A 19 21.95 17.29 14.41
N THR A 20 22.33 16.75 15.57
CA THR A 20 22.47 15.30 15.75
C THR A 20 21.05 14.77 15.90
N ARG A 21 20.34 14.69 14.78
CA ARG A 21 19.01 14.10 14.70
C ARG A 21 19.19 12.62 14.99
N LEU A 22 18.46 12.14 15.98
CA LEU A 22 18.41 10.72 16.27
C LEU A 22 17.86 9.99 15.05
N SER A 23 18.49 8.89 14.69
CA SER A 23 17.96 7.92 13.73
C SER A 23 16.65 7.33 14.26
N GLY A 24 15.81 6.80 13.36
CA GLY A 24 14.60 6.09 13.76
C GLY A 24 14.88 4.95 14.74
N GLU A 25 16.02 4.26 14.60
CA GLU A 25 16.42 3.18 15.51
C GLU A 25 16.71 3.68 16.92
N GLU A 26 17.38 4.82 17.05
CA GLU A 26 17.65 5.44 18.35
C GLU A 26 16.35 5.91 19.01
N ILE A 27 15.42 6.47 18.25
CA ILE A 27 14.09 6.84 18.76
C ILE A 27 13.31 5.58 19.20
N ALA A 28 13.33 4.52 18.40
CA ALA A 28 12.71 3.25 18.76
C ALA A 28 13.36 2.61 20.00
N ALA A 29 14.63 2.88 20.28
CA ALA A 29 15.27 2.42 21.51
C ALA A 29 14.92 3.28 22.75
N MET A 30 14.28 4.45 22.58
CA MET A 30 14.01 5.35 23.70
C MET A 30 13.02 4.76 24.71
N PRO A 31 13.24 4.98 26.02
CA PRO A 31 12.29 4.56 27.05
C PRO A 31 10.88 5.12 26.84
N ALA A 32 10.73 6.35 26.33
CA ALA A 32 9.43 6.95 26.06
C ALA A 32 8.62 6.16 25.04
N TRP A 33 9.25 5.75 23.94
CA TRP A 33 8.60 4.93 22.92
C TRP A 33 8.24 3.54 23.46
N GLN A 34 9.15 2.88 24.18
CA GLN A 34 8.89 1.57 24.77
C GLN A 34 7.72 1.62 25.78
N ARG A 35 7.64 2.69 26.58
CA ARG A 35 6.48 2.95 27.45
C ARG A 35 5.22 3.13 26.61
N LEU A 36 5.22 4.01 25.61
CA LEU A 36 4.08 4.27 24.74
C LEU A 36 3.51 2.97 24.13
N LYS A 37 4.35 2.13 23.53
CA LYS A 37 3.92 0.83 23.00
C LYS A 37 3.28 -0.06 24.06
N THR A 38 3.91 -0.15 25.23
CA THR A 38 3.43 -0.99 26.34
C THR A 38 2.06 -0.55 26.83
N VAL A 39 1.86 0.76 27.03
CA VAL A 39 0.59 1.28 27.55
C VAL A 39 -0.51 1.29 26.48
N ALA A 40 -0.17 1.58 25.22
CA ALA A 40 -1.10 1.44 24.10
C ALA A 40 -1.59 0.00 23.96
N THR A 41 -0.69 -0.99 24.08
CA THR A 41 -1.04 -2.41 24.07
C THR A 41 -1.89 -2.82 25.27
N SER A 42 -1.56 -2.33 26.47
CA SER A 42 -2.31 -2.64 27.69
C SER A 42 -3.74 -2.08 27.63
N LEU A 43 -3.91 -0.88 27.08
CA LEU A 43 -5.21 -0.23 26.94
C LEU A 43 -6.19 -1.03 26.05
N ARG A 44 -5.68 -1.76 25.05
CA ARG A 44 -6.50 -2.60 24.14
C ARG A 44 -7.35 -3.61 24.87
N ALA A 45 -6.85 -4.15 25.99
CA ALA A 45 -7.58 -5.14 26.79
C ALA A 45 -8.91 -4.60 27.34
N HIS A 46 -9.09 -3.28 27.32
CA HIS A 46 -10.30 -2.60 27.79
C HIS A 46 -11.18 -2.07 26.65
N GLN A 47 -10.64 -1.96 25.44
CA GLN A 47 -11.37 -1.43 24.29
C GLN A 47 -12.29 -2.48 23.66
N VAL A 48 -13.44 -2.04 23.15
CA VAL A 48 -14.31 -2.84 22.28
C VAL A 48 -14.16 -2.38 20.82
N LYS A 49 -14.92 -2.99 19.90
CA LYS A 49 -14.80 -2.77 18.44
C LYS A 49 -14.76 -1.31 17.99
N ASP A 50 -15.60 -0.44 18.56
CA ASP A 50 -15.64 0.98 18.20
C ASP A 50 -14.58 1.84 18.90
N GLY A 51 -13.72 1.22 19.71
CA GLY A 51 -12.64 1.84 20.47
C GLY A 51 -13.02 2.30 21.88
N SER A 52 -14.32 2.27 22.24
CA SER A 52 -14.79 2.70 23.57
C SER A 52 -14.40 1.72 24.69
N ILE A 53 -14.46 2.18 25.95
CA ILE A 53 -14.25 1.35 27.14
C ILE A 53 -15.53 1.40 27.98
N PRO A 54 -16.49 0.48 27.76
CA PRO A 54 -17.79 0.51 28.43
C PRO A 54 -17.74 0.06 29.91
N VAL A 55 -16.70 -0.68 30.30
CA VAL A 55 -16.57 -1.22 31.66
C VAL A 55 -16.02 -0.14 32.60
N ALA A 56 -16.89 0.47 33.40
CA ALA A 56 -16.54 1.57 34.30
C ALA A 56 -15.43 1.21 35.31
N ASP A 57 -15.38 -0.04 35.79
CA ASP A 57 -14.32 -0.50 36.70
C ASP A 57 -12.92 -0.45 36.07
N ALA A 58 -12.82 -0.51 34.74
CA ALA A 58 -11.57 -0.38 34.01
C ALA A 58 -11.12 1.09 33.83
N HIS A 59 -11.99 2.07 34.08
CA HIS A 59 -11.69 3.49 33.79
C HIS A 59 -10.52 4.04 34.63
N GLY A 60 -10.34 3.55 35.85
CA GLY A 60 -9.19 3.94 36.68
C GLY A 60 -7.85 3.56 36.02
N ALA A 61 -7.73 2.31 35.57
CA ALA A 61 -6.55 1.82 34.85
C ALA A 61 -6.40 2.50 33.49
N ALA A 62 -7.49 2.66 32.74
CA ALA A 62 -7.48 3.34 31.44
C ALA A 62 -7.02 4.81 31.54
N ARG A 63 -7.39 5.54 32.60
CA ARG A 63 -6.91 6.91 32.84
C ARG A 63 -5.40 6.94 33.07
N GLN A 64 -4.86 5.97 33.80
CA GLN A 64 -3.42 5.85 34.00
C GLN A 64 -2.72 5.58 32.67
N HIS A 65 -3.22 4.62 31.87
CA HIS A 65 -2.66 4.34 30.54
C HIS A 65 -2.69 5.57 29.63
N VAL A 66 -3.80 6.32 29.60
CA VAL A 66 -3.87 7.57 28.82
C VAL A 66 -2.88 8.62 29.33
N SER A 67 -2.75 8.80 30.65
CA SER A 67 -1.74 9.70 31.23
C SER A 67 -0.33 9.33 30.77
N ASP A 68 -0.01 8.03 30.73
CA ASP A 68 1.30 7.55 30.30
C ASP A 68 1.52 7.69 28.78
N ILE A 69 0.47 7.51 27.97
CA ILE A 69 0.48 7.81 26.52
C ILE A 69 0.82 9.29 26.31
N VAL A 70 0.07 10.18 26.96
CA VAL A 70 0.24 11.63 26.83
C VAL A 70 1.63 12.08 27.29
N ALA A 71 2.13 11.56 28.40
CA ALA A 71 3.48 11.85 28.88
C ALA A 71 4.55 11.39 27.88
N SER A 72 4.39 10.19 27.30
CA SER A 72 5.33 9.66 26.32
C SER A 72 5.30 10.44 25.00
N VAL A 73 4.11 10.83 24.51
CA VAL A 73 3.96 11.71 23.34
C VAL A 73 4.64 13.05 23.58
N ARG A 74 4.41 13.70 24.73
CA ARG A 74 5.04 14.99 25.08
C ARG A 74 6.57 14.90 25.18
N GLU A 75 7.10 13.77 25.67
CA GLU A 75 8.55 13.53 25.75
C GLU A 75 9.18 13.31 24.38
N LEU A 76 8.48 12.61 23.47
CA LEU A 76 8.94 12.33 22.11
C LEU A 76 8.78 13.52 21.17
N ALA A 77 7.78 14.38 21.40
CA ALA A 77 7.40 15.45 20.48
C ALA A 77 8.53 16.36 19.97
N PRO A 78 9.55 16.75 20.78
CA PRO A 78 10.66 17.56 20.29
C PRO A 78 11.48 16.92 19.16
N LEU A 79 11.40 15.59 19.00
CA LEU A 79 12.10 14.83 17.94
C LEU A 79 11.34 14.85 16.60
N PHE A 80 10.08 15.32 16.60
CA PHE A 80 9.20 15.35 15.44
C PHE A 80 8.71 16.78 15.19
N PRO A 81 9.61 17.73 14.85
CA PRO A 81 9.27 19.16 14.78
C PRO A 81 8.16 19.48 13.76
N SER A 82 8.14 18.75 12.63
CA SER A 82 7.12 18.89 11.58
C SER A 82 5.71 18.53 12.08
N ASP A 83 5.61 17.70 13.13
CA ASP A 83 4.36 17.19 13.69
C ASP A 83 3.94 17.91 14.99
N SER A 84 4.62 19.00 15.38
CA SER A 84 4.42 19.63 16.69
C SER A 84 2.97 20.03 17.00
N ALA A 85 2.23 20.56 16.02
CA ALA A 85 0.82 20.92 16.16
C ALA A 85 -0.06 19.67 16.38
N TYR A 86 0.18 18.63 15.59
CA TYR A 86 -0.48 17.33 15.73
C TYR A 86 -0.21 16.70 17.10
N LEU A 87 1.05 16.64 17.54
CA LEU A 87 1.44 16.01 18.79
C LEU A 87 0.91 16.75 20.03
N ALA A 88 0.66 18.06 19.92
CA ALA A 88 -0.06 18.82 20.94
C ALA A 88 -1.58 18.52 20.92
N ALA A 89 -2.19 18.44 19.74
CA ALA A 89 -3.60 18.13 19.57
C ALA A 89 -3.94 16.71 20.02
N ILE A 90 -3.12 15.71 19.67
CA ILE A 90 -3.36 14.31 20.03
C ILE A 90 -3.35 14.08 21.54
N ALA A 91 -2.44 14.76 22.26
CA ALA A 91 -2.42 14.75 23.71
C ALA A 91 -3.73 15.29 24.30
N THR A 92 -4.26 16.37 23.71
CA THR A 92 -5.52 17.00 24.13
C THR A 92 -6.73 16.10 23.86
N ASP A 93 -6.77 15.42 22.71
CA ASP A 93 -7.86 14.49 22.36
C ASP A 93 -7.88 13.27 23.29
N PHE A 94 -6.70 12.75 23.65
CA PHE A 94 -6.57 11.68 24.65
C PHE A 94 -7.08 12.11 26.03
N GLU A 95 -6.66 13.27 26.53
CA GLU A 95 -7.12 13.84 27.81
C GLU A 95 -8.64 14.02 27.79
N ARG A 96 -9.20 14.58 26.71
CA ARG A 96 -10.65 14.76 26.52
C ARG A 96 -11.40 13.43 26.52
N TRP A 97 -10.88 12.41 25.84
CA TRP A 97 -11.51 11.09 25.78
C TRP A 97 -11.54 10.41 27.15
N ALA A 98 -10.45 10.52 27.92
CA ALA A 98 -10.40 10.05 29.30
C ALA A 98 -11.40 10.81 30.19
N ASP A 99 -11.40 12.14 30.14
CA ASP A 99 -12.32 13.00 30.93
C ASP A 99 -13.78 12.76 30.58
N GLY A 100 -14.08 12.46 29.31
CA GLY A 100 -15.40 12.07 28.82
C GLY A 100 -15.86 10.67 29.23
N GLY A 101 -15.05 9.90 29.96
CA GLY A 101 -15.42 8.57 30.44
C GLY A 101 -15.31 7.47 29.38
N PHE A 102 -14.38 7.61 28.43
CA PHE A 102 -14.06 6.59 27.43
C PHE A 102 -15.23 6.12 26.56
N GLY A 103 -16.05 7.07 26.10
CA GLY A 103 -17.03 6.82 25.04
C GLY A 103 -16.38 6.43 23.70
N VAL A 104 -17.14 6.46 22.60
CA VAL A 104 -16.54 6.27 21.27
C VAL A 104 -15.47 7.36 21.05
N PRO A 105 -14.22 7.00 20.70
CA PRO A 105 -13.15 7.99 20.56
C PRO A 105 -13.45 9.00 19.44
N ASP A 106 -13.15 10.27 19.69
CA ASP A 106 -13.20 11.35 18.70
C ASP A 106 -11.86 12.06 18.65
N PHE A 107 -11.08 11.74 17.62
CA PHE A 107 -9.72 12.24 17.39
C PHE A 107 -9.65 13.13 16.14
N PHE A 108 -10.78 13.75 15.77
CA PHE A 108 -10.87 14.60 14.59
C PHE A 108 -9.92 15.80 14.67
N ASP A 109 -9.74 16.42 15.83
CA ASP A 109 -8.96 17.65 15.95
C ASP A 109 -7.47 17.34 15.68
N SER A 110 -6.94 16.29 16.28
CA SER A 110 -5.58 15.80 15.99
C SER A 110 -5.41 15.25 14.57
N LEU A 111 -6.42 14.58 14.01
CA LEU A 111 -6.37 14.10 12.62
C LEU A 111 -6.22 15.24 11.60
N ILE A 112 -6.86 16.39 11.83
CA ILE A 112 -6.73 17.57 10.97
C ILE A 112 -5.33 18.18 11.06
N GLU A 113 -4.69 18.16 12.23
CA GLU A 113 -3.35 18.72 12.40
C GLU A 113 -2.24 17.81 11.84
N PHE A 114 -2.49 16.51 11.69
CA PHE A 114 -1.53 15.59 11.09
C PHE A 114 -1.49 15.75 9.56
N GLN A 115 -0.44 16.41 9.07
CA GLN A 115 -0.28 16.80 7.65
C GLN A 115 1.07 16.31 7.06
N PRO A 116 1.35 15.00 7.05
CA PRO A 116 2.64 14.45 6.62
C PRO A 116 2.95 14.76 5.14
N GLN A 117 1.94 14.92 4.29
CA GLN A 117 2.12 15.24 2.87
C GLN A 117 2.75 16.63 2.64
N LEU A 118 2.72 17.52 3.65
CA LEU A 118 3.39 18.82 3.58
C LEU A 118 4.91 18.72 3.86
N SER A 119 5.39 17.58 4.34
CA SER A 119 6.79 17.36 4.73
C SER A 119 7.33 16.02 4.21
N ARG A 120 7.27 15.82 2.90
CA ARG A 120 7.78 14.62 2.21
C ARG A 120 9.30 14.64 1.99
N ARG A 121 10.08 15.03 3.01
CA ARG A 121 11.55 14.96 2.89
C ARG A 121 11.98 13.50 3.08
N ASP A 122 12.92 13.03 2.28
CA ASP A 122 13.49 11.71 2.47
C ASP A 122 14.09 11.57 3.88
N GLY A 123 13.79 10.48 4.57
CA GLY A 123 14.21 10.25 5.95
C GLY A 123 13.44 11.06 7.01
N GLU A 124 12.40 11.82 6.65
CA GLU A 124 11.56 12.51 7.64
C GLU A 124 10.84 11.48 8.52
N LEU A 125 10.97 11.64 9.83
CA LEU A 125 10.35 10.76 10.81
C LEU A 125 9.02 11.34 11.28
N HIS A 126 8.02 10.48 11.48
CA HIS A 126 6.74 10.82 12.09
C HIS A 126 6.39 9.84 13.21
N LEU A 127 5.80 10.35 14.30
CA LEU A 127 5.20 9.55 15.37
C LEU A 127 3.69 9.59 15.21
N VAL A 128 3.06 8.49 14.83
CA VAL A 128 1.60 8.42 14.63
C VAL A 128 0.97 7.62 15.76
N VAL A 129 0.00 8.21 16.45
CA VAL A 129 -0.77 7.58 17.54
C VAL A 129 -2.25 7.91 17.39
N PHE A 130 -3.10 6.89 17.20
CA PHE A 130 -4.55 7.08 17.07
C PHE A 130 -5.32 5.83 17.55
N PRO A 131 -6.57 5.97 18.00
CA PRO A 131 -7.55 4.89 17.96
C PRO A 131 -7.97 4.66 16.50
N MET A 132 -7.53 3.56 15.90
CA MET A 132 -7.75 3.25 14.48
C MET A 132 -7.87 1.75 14.24
N TYR A 133 -8.50 1.36 13.14
CA TYR A 133 -8.42 -0.01 12.64
C TYR A 133 -7.25 -0.15 11.66
N THR A 134 -6.75 -1.35 11.43
CA THR A 134 -5.69 -1.60 10.44
C THR A 134 -6.25 -2.38 9.25
N GLN A 135 -6.08 -1.86 8.03
CA GLN A 135 -6.54 -2.54 6.82
C GLN A 135 -5.82 -3.89 6.68
N ASN A 136 -6.50 -4.96 6.28
CA ASN A 136 -5.93 -6.33 6.27
C ASN A 136 -5.34 -6.79 7.63
N GLY A 137 -5.74 -6.13 8.73
CA GLY A 137 -5.39 -6.47 10.11
C GLY A 137 -6.66 -6.54 10.97
N SER A 138 -6.70 -5.74 12.04
CA SER A 138 -7.87 -5.69 12.93
C SER A 138 -8.90 -4.68 12.44
N THR A 139 -10.19 -5.05 12.48
CA THR A 139 -11.29 -4.10 12.20
C THR A 139 -11.72 -3.28 13.42
N ASP A 140 -11.11 -3.54 14.57
CA ASP A 140 -11.42 -2.85 15.83
C ASP A 140 -10.59 -1.56 15.92
N ARG A 141 -11.22 -0.46 16.39
CA ARG A 141 -10.57 0.85 16.54
C ARG A 141 -9.74 0.94 17.81
N LEU A 142 -8.66 0.18 17.85
CA LEU A 142 -7.75 0.09 18.99
C LEU A 142 -6.72 1.23 18.97
N VAL A 143 -6.18 1.60 20.13
CA VAL A 143 -5.05 2.55 20.16
C VAL A 143 -3.81 1.88 19.60
N GLU A 144 -3.37 2.38 18.46
CA GLU A 144 -2.17 1.97 17.73
C GLU A 144 -1.17 3.12 17.71
N ALA A 145 0.12 2.78 17.80
CA ALA A 145 1.22 3.71 17.65
C ALA A 145 2.25 3.15 16.67
N VAL A 146 2.74 3.98 15.77
CA VAL A 146 3.78 3.63 14.79
C VAL A 146 4.75 4.80 14.62
N ILE A 147 6.04 4.48 14.57
CA ILE A 147 7.06 5.41 14.08
C ILE A 147 7.32 5.03 12.63
N VAL A 148 7.25 6.03 11.75
CA VAL A 148 7.45 5.87 10.31
C VAL A 148 8.52 6.82 9.83
N GLU A 149 9.19 6.42 8.75
CA GLU A 149 10.14 7.24 8.03
C GLU A 149 9.67 7.41 6.59
N VAL A 150 9.71 8.63 6.06
CA VAL A 150 9.34 8.92 4.66
C VAL A 150 10.42 8.43 3.70
N VAL A 151 10.00 7.80 2.60
CA VAL A 151 10.88 7.35 1.51
C VAL A 151 10.63 8.23 0.28
N TRP A 152 11.42 9.28 0.11
CA TRP A 152 11.22 10.30 -0.93
C TRP A 152 12.51 10.66 -1.67
N PRO A 153 13.14 9.69 -2.36
CA PRO A 153 14.35 9.94 -3.13
C PRO A 153 14.12 11.00 -4.20
N GLU A 154 15.19 11.66 -4.64
CA GLU A 154 15.11 12.83 -5.54
C GLU A 154 14.31 12.56 -6.82
N PHE A 155 14.48 11.38 -7.43
CA PHE A 155 13.78 11.03 -8.67
C PHE A 155 12.26 10.91 -8.48
N VAL A 156 11.79 10.44 -7.33
CA VAL A 156 10.36 10.42 -6.97
C VAL A 156 9.83 11.84 -6.84
N GLY A 157 10.59 12.72 -6.18
CA GLY A 157 10.26 14.14 -6.12
C GLY A 157 10.19 14.80 -7.50
N ALA A 158 11.09 14.45 -8.41
CA ALA A 158 11.07 14.95 -9.78
C ALA A 158 9.86 14.45 -10.59
N LEU A 159 9.50 13.17 -10.45
CA LEU A 159 8.29 12.59 -11.06
C LEU A 159 7.02 13.26 -10.56
N GLU A 160 6.91 13.45 -9.24
CA GLU A 160 5.74 14.07 -8.61
C GLU A 160 5.60 15.56 -8.97
N ALA A 161 6.70 16.28 -9.14
CA ALA A 161 6.67 17.66 -9.62
C ALA A 161 6.22 17.78 -11.09
N GLY A 162 6.22 16.68 -11.84
CA GLY A 162 5.88 16.61 -13.27
C GLY A 162 4.49 16.03 -13.54
N GLU A 163 4.43 15.13 -14.53
CA GLU A 163 3.16 14.54 -15.01
C GLU A 163 2.50 13.62 -13.98
N TYR A 164 3.28 13.10 -13.02
CA TYR A 164 2.86 12.12 -12.03
C TYR A 164 2.48 12.75 -10.67
N SER A 165 2.09 14.02 -10.68
CA SER A 165 1.67 14.74 -9.47
C SER A 165 0.61 14.00 -8.66
N ASN A 166 0.90 13.75 -7.38
CA ASN A 166 0.00 13.14 -6.41
C ASN A 166 0.23 13.75 -5.03
N ALA A 167 -0.45 14.87 -4.77
CA ALA A 167 -0.23 15.68 -3.56
C ALA A 167 -0.63 14.99 -2.25
N LEU A 168 -1.43 13.91 -2.31
CA LEU A 168 -1.87 13.17 -1.12
C LEU A 168 -0.92 12.02 -0.76
N PHE A 169 -0.08 11.58 -1.69
CA PHE A 169 0.73 10.37 -1.52
C PHE A 169 1.93 10.61 -0.60
N VAL A 170 2.07 9.73 0.40
CA VAL A 170 3.18 9.72 1.36
C VAL A 170 3.77 8.29 1.47
N PRO A 171 4.80 7.95 0.70
CA PRO A 171 5.51 6.70 0.84
C PRO A 171 6.30 6.67 2.14
N ILE A 172 6.12 5.61 2.91
CA ILE A 172 6.71 5.46 4.24
C ILE A 172 7.31 4.06 4.41
N ARG A 173 8.17 3.92 5.41
CA ARG A 173 8.63 2.64 5.93
C ARG A 173 8.49 2.55 7.44
N PHE A 174 8.38 1.33 7.96
CA PHE A 174 8.34 1.10 9.39
C PHE A 174 9.69 1.37 10.06
N VAL A 175 9.66 2.12 11.15
CA VAL A 175 10.76 2.18 12.12
C VAL A 175 10.47 1.22 13.27
N ASP A 176 9.28 1.34 13.89
CA ASP A 176 8.78 0.43 14.93
C ASP A 176 7.26 0.64 15.08
N PHE A 177 6.54 -0.34 15.62
CA PHE A 177 5.07 -0.28 15.72
C PHE A 177 4.49 -1.08 16.88
N THR A 178 3.23 -0.80 17.20
CA THR A 178 2.40 -1.62 18.09
C THR A 178 1.77 -2.80 17.34
N PRO A 179 1.32 -3.87 18.05
CA PRO A 179 0.91 -5.14 17.43
C PRO A 179 -0.20 -5.09 16.37
N GLY A 180 -0.98 -4.01 16.22
CA GLY A 180 -1.99 -3.92 15.16
C GLY A 180 -1.39 -3.84 13.75
N TYR A 181 -0.12 -3.43 13.65
CA TYR A 181 0.65 -3.48 12.41
C TYR A 181 1.52 -4.75 12.28
N ASP A 182 1.48 -5.69 13.24
CA ASP A 182 2.05 -7.04 13.10
C ASP A 182 1.11 -7.93 12.26
N THR A 183 0.74 -7.44 11.08
CA THR A 183 -0.35 -7.96 10.24
C THR A 183 -0.04 -7.77 8.75
N ASN A 184 -1.04 -7.98 7.90
CA ASN A 184 -0.94 -7.69 6.47
C ASN A 184 -1.16 -6.22 6.10
N SER A 185 -1.45 -5.33 7.05
CA SER A 185 -1.67 -3.90 6.79
C SER A 185 -0.46 -3.26 6.12
N ALA A 186 -0.63 -2.71 4.93
CA ALA A 186 0.42 -2.04 4.17
C ALA A 186 0.14 -0.56 3.94
N VAL A 187 -0.88 -0.02 4.61
CA VAL A 187 -1.26 1.39 4.51
C VAL A 187 -1.51 1.99 5.88
N LEU A 188 -1.39 3.31 5.94
CA LEU A 188 -1.87 4.16 7.01
C LEU A 188 -2.74 5.23 6.33
N PHE A 189 -4.05 5.15 6.54
CA PHE A 189 -5.01 6.06 5.91
C PHE A 189 -5.85 6.78 6.96
N PRO A 190 -6.18 8.06 6.74
CA PRO A 190 -6.93 8.87 7.70
C PRO A 190 -8.37 8.35 7.92
N GLU A 191 -8.96 7.63 6.95
CA GLU A 191 -10.27 6.97 7.08
C GLU A 191 -10.32 5.94 8.23
N THR A 192 -9.17 5.42 8.65
CA THR A 192 -9.08 4.38 9.66
C THR A 192 -9.29 4.89 11.08
N VAL A 193 -9.07 6.19 11.28
CA VAL A 193 -9.09 6.86 12.58
C VAL A 193 -10.50 7.04 13.11
N ALA A 194 -10.66 6.89 14.43
CA ALA A 194 -11.90 7.18 15.13
C ALA A 194 -12.15 8.71 15.19
N MET A 195 -13.22 9.17 14.53
CA MET A 195 -13.54 10.59 14.38
C MET A 195 -15.05 10.82 14.42
N ARG A 196 -15.48 11.98 14.97
CA ARG A 196 -16.91 12.36 15.03
C ARG A 196 -17.56 12.57 13.66
N GLN A 197 -16.78 12.97 12.66
CA GLN A 197 -17.24 13.25 11.30
C GLN A 197 -16.07 13.07 10.32
N ILE A 198 -16.39 12.83 9.05
CA ILE A 198 -15.40 12.61 7.98
C ILE A 198 -14.87 13.98 7.50
N PRO A 199 -13.56 14.29 7.63
CA PRO A 199 -12.97 15.49 7.07
C PRO A 199 -12.69 15.34 5.57
N THR A 200 -12.13 16.38 4.95
CA THR A 200 -11.42 16.19 3.69
C THR A 200 -10.07 15.55 4.01
N PHE A 201 -9.80 14.38 3.45
CA PHE A 201 -8.52 13.71 3.61
C PHE A 201 -7.46 14.38 2.75
N THR A 202 -6.31 14.62 3.34
CA THR A 202 -5.20 15.35 2.71
C THR A 202 -3.96 14.48 2.50
N TRP A 203 -3.98 13.24 2.96
CA TRP A 203 -2.85 12.32 2.85
C TRP A 203 -3.32 10.86 2.81
N GLY A 204 -2.53 10.02 2.18
CA GLY A 204 -2.61 8.56 2.24
C GLY A 204 -1.19 8.02 2.21
N ALA A 205 -0.86 7.17 3.18
CA ALA A 205 0.50 6.68 3.34
C ALA A 205 0.59 5.17 3.12
N ILE A 206 1.63 4.74 2.39
CA ILE A 206 1.83 3.34 1.99
C ILE A 206 3.20 2.87 2.47
N PHE A 207 3.24 1.70 3.10
CA PHE A 207 4.44 1.09 3.67
C PHE A 207 5.24 0.35 2.59
N ALA A 208 6.06 1.11 1.85
CA ALA A 208 6.87 0.61 0.73
C ALA A 208 7.84 -0.50 1.17
N ASP A 209 8.41 -0.41 2.37
CA ASP A 209 9.34 -1.43 2.91
C ASP A 209 8.71 -2.80 3.07
N ARG A 210 7.46 -2.82 3.55
CA ARG A 210 6.70 -4.03 3.75
C ARG A 210 6.30 -4.66 2.43
N GLU A 211 5.83 -3.87 1.48
CA GLU A 211 5.45 -4.38 0.15
C GLU A 211 6.68 -4.88 -0.61
N ALA A 212 7.80 -4.15 -0.56
CA ALA A 212 9.08 -4.60 -1.09
C ALA A 212 9.57 -5.90 -0.45
N ALA A 213 9.55 -6.02 0.89
CA ALA A 213 10.00 -7.23 1.58
C ALA A 213 9.12 -8.44 1.24
N ARG A 214 7.80 -8.24 1.14
CA ARG A 214 6.83 -9.24 0.70
C ARG A 214 7.11 -9.72 -0.71
N PHE A 215 7.23 -8.78 -1.64
CA PHE A 215 7.56 -9.02 -3.03
C PHE A 215 8.81 -9.89 -3.12
N ARG A 216 9.92 -9.42 -2.53
CA ARG A 216 11.21 -10.12 -2.56
C ARG A 216 11.11 -11.55 -2.05
N ARG A 217 10.39 -11.78 -0.94
CA ARG A 217 10.24 -13.10 -0.34
C ARG A 217 9.33 -14.03 -1.14
N VAL A 218 8.17 -13.54 -1.57
CA VAL A 218 7.16 -14.33 -2.28
C VAL A 218 7.65 -14.67 -3.70
N VAL A 219 8.16 -13.69 -4.43
CA VAL A 219 8.59 -13.88 -5.83
C VAL A 219 9.78 -14.82 -5.92
N ARG A 220 10.76 -14.70 -5.01
CA ARG A 220 11.88 -15.66 -4.92
C ARG A 220 11.38 -17.10 -4.76
N LYS A 221 10.42 -17.33 -3.86
CA LYS A 221 9.89 -18.68 -3.65
C LYS A 221 9.05 -19.16 -4.83
N ALA A 222 8.25 -18.27 -5.41
CA ALA A 222 7.44 -18.57 -6.58
C ALA A 222 8.32 -18.96 -7.78
N ALA A 223 9.39 -18.21 -8.05
CA ALA A 223 10.37 -18.52 -9.09
C ALA A 223 11.03 -19.89 -8.86
N GLU A 224 11.43 -20.22 -7.63
CA GLU A 224 11.97 -21.55 -7.28
C GLU A 224 10.97 -22.68 -7.58
N ILE A 225 9.71 -22.54 -7.13
CA ILE A 225 8.68 -23.56 -7.30
C ILE A 225 8.31 -23.75 -8.77
N THR A 226 8.25 -22.64 -9.50
CA THR A 226 7.86 -22.61 -10.92
C THR A 226 9.02 -22.83 -11.86
N LYS A 227 10.26 -22.88 -11.35
CA LYS A 227 11.50 -22.94 -12.16
C LYS A 227 11.53 -21.83 -13.21
N LEU A 228 11.08 -20.64 -12.85
CA LEU A 228 11.11 -19.48 -13.71
C LEU A 228 12.53 -18.92 -13.69
N ASP A 229 13.15 -18.86 -14.87
CA ASP A 229 14.40 -18.13 -15.05
C ASP A 229 14.09 -16.62 -15.07
N LEU A 230 14.69 -15.90 -14.13
CA LEU A 230 14.47 -14.47 -13.95
C LEU A 230 15.53 -13.66 -14.72
N PRO A 231 15.15 -12.55 -15.37
CA PRO A 231 16.07 -11.55 -15.88
C PRO A 231 17.03 -11.01 -14.80
N GLU A 232 18.23 -10.53 -15.20
CA GLU A 232 19.25 -10.05 -14.25
C GLU A 232 18.78 -8.86 -13.40
N ASP A 233 18.05 -7.92 -14.01
CA ASP A 233 17.44 -6.77 -13.35
C ASP A 233 16.35 -7.20 -12.34
N ALA A 234 15.53 -8.20 -12.69
CA ALA A 234 14.57 -8.79 -11.76
C ALA A 234 15.26 -9.50 -10.58
N LEU A 235 16.41 -10.17 -10.81
CA LEU A 235 17.20 -10.77 -9.72
C LEU A 235 17.78 -9.71 -8.78
N GLU A 236 18.34 -8.62 -9.33
CA GLU A 236 18.85 -7.49 -8.55
C GLU A 236 17.75 -6.91 -7.65
N LEU A 237 16.56 -6.68 -8.22
CA LEU A 237 15.39 -6.22 -7.47
C LEU A 237 15.00 -7.16 -6.31
N LEU A 238 15.19 -8.47 -6.48
CA LEU A 238 14.93 -9.43 -5.39
C LEU A 238 16.02 -9.39 -4.31
N GLU A 239 17.24 -9.01 -4.64
CA GLU A 239 18.40 -9.01 -3.74
C GLU A 239 18.53 -7.71 -2.96
N ASP A 240 18.09 -6.58 -3.51
CA ASP A 240 18.21 -5.26 -2.89
C ASP A 240 16.86 -4.76 -2.32
N GLN A 241 16.82 -4.54 -1.01
CA GLN A 241 15.62 -4.04 -0.33
C GLN A 241 15.34 -2.57 -0.66
N GLN A 242 16.38 -1.73 -0.73
CA GLN A 242 16.20 -0.31 -0.97
C GLN A 242 15.74 -0.08 -2.41
N LEU A 243 16.35 -0.78 -3.37
CA LEU A 243 15.92 -0.73 -4.77
C LEU A 243 14.46 -1.17 -4.93
N ALA A 244 14.06 -2.23 -4.22
CA ALA A 244 12.67 -2.66 -4.21
C ALA A 244 11.74 -1.61 -3.59
N GLU A 245 12.10 -1.03 -2.44
CA GLU A 245 11.35 0.07 -1.82
C GLU A 245 11.11 1.21 -2.80
N GLU A 246 12.16 1.73 -3.42
CA GLU A 246 12.09 2.85 -4.37
C GLU A 246 11.28 2.49 -5.63
N THR A 247 11.34 1.22 -6.07
CA THR A 247 10.50 0.69 -7.16
C THR A 247 9.01 0.71 -6.78
N PHE A 248 8.67 0.27 -5.56
CA PHE A 248 7.28 0.32 -5.07
C PHE A 248 6.80 1.76 -4.90
N VAL A 249 7.66 2.68 -4.43
CA VAL A 249 7.30 4.10 -4.34
C VAL A 249 6.93 4.68 -5.72
N MET A 250 7.70 4.37 -6.76
CA MET A 250 7.37 4.82 -8.12
C MET A 250 6.07 4.18 -8.63
N TRP A 251 5.87 2.88 -8.39
CA TRP A 251 4.64 2.19 -8.76
C TRP A 251 3.43 2.84 -8.07
N ASP A 252 3.45 2.96 -6.75
CA ASP A 252 2.34 3.49 -5.95
C ASP A 252 2.04 4.95 -6.30
N LEU A 253 3.05 5.78 -6.56
CA LEU A 253 2.87 7.17 -6.99
C LEU A 253 1.96 7.26 -8.23
N ILE A 254 2.22 6.41 -9.22
CA ILE A 254 1.48 6.39 -10.49
C ILE A 254 0.13 5.67 -10.32
N HIS A 255 0.10 4.56 -9.59
CA HIS A 255 -1.10 3.78 -9.30
C HIS A 255 -2.15 4.63 -8.58
N ASP A 256 -1.83 5.18 -7.42
CA ASP A 256 -2.79 5.89 -6.56
C ASP A 256 -3.38 7.12 -7.28
N ARG A 257 -2.53 7.82 -8.03
CA ARG A 257 -2.96 8.95 -8.86
C ARG A 257 -4.03 8.53 -9.87
N THR A 258 -3.94 7.31 -10.39
CA THR A 258 -4.80 6.80 -11.45
C THR A 258 -6.24 6.57 -10.96
N HIS A 259 -6.46 6.32 -9.67
CA HIS A 259 -7.82 6.26 -9.11
C HIS A 259 -8.63 7.55 -9.29
N MET A 260 -7.96 8.69 -9.42
CA MET A 260 -8.58 10.01 -9.55
C MET A 260 -8.46 10.59 -10.97
N ARG A 261 -8.03 9.79 -11.96
CA ARG A 261 -7.74 10.25 -13.33
C ARG A 261 -8.29 9.27 -14.38
N GLY A 262 -8.53 9.79 -15.58
CA GLY A 262 -9.06 9.02 -16.72
C GLY A 262 -10.54 9.30 -17.00
N ASP A 263 -11.13 8.53 -17.91
CA ASP A 263 -12.54 8.63 -18.29
C ASP A 263 -13.41 7.89 -17.27
N LEU A 264 -14.32 8.63 -16.61
CA LEU A 264 -15.12 8.15 -15.48
C LEU A 264 -14.23 7.33 -14.50
N PRO A 265 -13.26 7.99 -13.84
CA PRO A 265 -12.47 7.30 -12.83
C PRO A 265 -13.44 6.70 -11.80
N PHE A 266 -13.02 5.67 -11.10
CA PHE A 266 -13.87 4.94 -10.14
C PHE A 266 -14.22 5.76 -8.88
N ASP A 267 -14.01 7.09 -8.94
CA ASP A 267 -14.51 8.29 -8.23
C ASP A 267 -15.19 8.10 -6.85
N PRO A 268 -15.12 9.09 -5.91
CA PRO A 268 -15.74 9.02 -4.59
C PRO A 268 -17.26 8.77 -4.57
N PHE A 269 -17.96 8.86 -5.70
CA PHE A 269 -19.36 8.42 -5.83
C PHE A 269 -19.52 6.89 -5.91
N MET A 270 -18.52 6.15 -6.41
CA MET A 270 -18.58 4.71 -6.67
C MET A 270 -17.91 3.88 -5.56
N ILE A 271 -16.84 4.37 -4.90
CA ILE A 271 -16.22 3.72 -3.73
C ILE A 271 -17.22 3.49 -2.58
N LYS A 272 -18.22 4.38 -2.44
CA LYS A 272 -19.29 4.25 -1.42
C LYS A 272 -20.45 3.34 -1.84
N GLN A 273 -20.44 2.78 -3.05
CA GLN A 273 -21.49 1.92 -3.56
C GLN A 273 -21.06 0.45 -3.50
N ARG A 274 -21.95 -0.39 -2.99
CA ARG A 274 -21.74 -1.84 -2.96
C ARG A 274 -21.83 -2.41 -4.38
N MET A 275 -20.70 -2.81 -4.94
CA MET A 275 -20.59 -3.37 -6.30
C MET A 275 -20.14 -4.84 -6.28
N PRO A 276 -20.40 -5.61 -7.36
CA PRO A 276 -19.76 -6.88 -7.59
C PRO A 276 -18.24 -6.81 -7.49
N PHE A 277 -17.60 -7.79 -6.85
CA PHE A 277 -16.18 -7.66 -6.51
C PHE A 277 -15.23 -7.61 -7.72
N PHE A 278 -15.64 -8.19 -8.84
CA PHE A 278 -14.87 -8.15 -10.09
C PHE A 278 -14.74 -6.74 -10.68
N LEU A 279 -15.58 -5.78 -10.30
CA LEU A 279 -15.39 -4.38 -10.69
C LEU A 279 -14.26 -3.73 -9.90
N TYR A 280 -14.11 -4.05 -8.60
CA TYR A 280 -12.92 -3.63 -7.84
C TYR A 280 -11.66 -4.27 -8.43
N SER A 281 -11.73 -5.53 -8.88
CA SER A 281 -10.60 -6.18 -9.57
C SER A 281 -10.17 -5.44 -10.83
N LEU A 282 -11.13 -5.00 -11.64
CA LEU A 282 -10.84 -4.26 -12.86
C LEU A 282 -10.27 -2.87 -12.56
N GLU A 283 -10.74 -2.21 -11.50
CA GLU A 283 -10.21 -0.90 -11.11
C GLU A 283 -8.76 -0.98 -10.63
N GLU A 284 -8.49 -1.88 -9.69
CA GLU A 284 -7.13 -2.06 -9.16
C GLU A 284 -6.16 -2.51 -10.27
N LEU A 285 -6.62 -3.41 -11.15
CA LEU A 285 -5.82 -3.83 -12.29
C LEU A 285 -5.63 -2.68 -13.29
N ARG A 286 -6.64 -1.84 -13.56
CA ARG A 286 -6.50 -0.65 -14.42
C ARG A 286 -5.41 0.29 -13.91
N CYS A 287 -5.40 0.58 -12.61
CA CYS A 287 -4.38 1.42 -11.99
C CYS A 287 -2.97 0.83 -12.14
N ASP A 288 -2.81 -0.47 -11.88
CA ASP A 288 -1.52 -1.15 -12.09
C ASP A 288 -1.08 -1.19 -13.54
N LEU A 289 -2.00 -1.48 -14.46
CA LEU A 289 -1.67 -1.52 -15.89
C LEU A 289 -1.38 -0.13 -16.44
N THR A 290 -1.91 0.92 -15.81
CA THR A 290 -1.52 2.31 -16.10
C THR A 290 -0.10 2.58 -15.60
N ALA A 291 0.25 2.20 -14.37
CA ALA A 291 1.61 2.31 -13.85
C ALA A 291 2.63 1.52 -14.71
N PHE A 292 2.24 0.32 -15.15
CA PHE A 292 3.01 -0.49 -16.08
C PHE A 292 3.18 0.21 -17.44
N ARG A 293 2.10 0.72 -18.04
CA ARG A 293 2.13 1.42 -19.35
C ARG A 293 3.01 2.67 -19.30
N GLU A 294 2.89 3.49 -18.26
CA GLU A 294 3.72 4.68 -18.09
C GLU A 294 5.19 4.33 -17.86
N SER A 295 5.46 3.24 -17.13
CA SER A 295 6.80 2.69 -16.98
C SER A 295 7.42 2.24 -18.31
N VAL A 296 6.66 1.56 -19.17
CA VAL A 296 7.10 1.22 -20.53
C VAL A 296 7.40 2.48 -21.37
N ARG A 297 6.57 3.52 -21.22
CA ARG A 297 6.76 4.80 -21.92
C ARG A 297 8.04 5.49 -21.46
N LEU A 298 8.25 5.60 -20.14
CA LEU A 298 9.44 6.22 -19.55
C LEU A 298 10.72 5.46 -19.94
N GLU A 299 10.71 4.13 -19.88
CA GLU A 299 11.84 3.29 -20.32
C GLU A 299 12.22 3.63 -21.77
N LYS A 300 11.22 3.68 -22.66
CA LYS A 300 11.43 3.98 -24.08
C LYS A 300 11.92 5.40 -24.34
N GLU A 301 11.31 6.40 -23.71
CA GLU A 301 11.62 7.81 -23.94
C GLU A 301 13.01 8.18 -23.39
N LEU A 302 13.33 7.73 -22.17
CA LEU A 302 14.61 8.01 -21.54
C LEU A 302 15.72 7.13 -22.12
N GLY A 303 15.44 5.85 -22.40
CA GLY A 303 16.41 4.93 -23.01
C GLY A 303 16.77 5.25 -24.46
N ALA A 304 15.98 6.07 -25.16
CA ALA A 304 16.31 6.57 -26.50
C ALA A 304 17.32 7.73 -26.50
N ARG A 305 17.62 8.31 -25.32
CA ARG A 305 18.60 9.39 -25.15
C ARG A 305 19.98 8.81 -24.84
N GLU A 306 21.04 9.54 -25.18
CA GLU A 306 22.39 9.17 -24.77
C GLU A 306 22.53 9.26 -23.25
N ALA A 307 23.24 8.32 -22.62
CA ALA A 307 23.33 8.25 -21.15
C ALA A 307 23.90 9.54 -20.52
N GLY A 308 24.79 10.25 -21.22
CA GLY A 308 25.35 11.53 -20.78
C GLY A 308 24.38 12.71 -20.83
N ASP A 309 23.23 12.54 -21.47
CA ASP A 309 22.19 13.58 -21.59
C ASP A 309 21.10 13.44 -20.51
N LEU A 310 21.10 12.36 -19.73
CA LEU A 310 20.16 12.16 -18.62
C LEU A 310 20.66 12.88 -17.38
N SER A 311 19.76 13.56 -16.66
CA SER A 311 20.02 13.94 -15.28
C SER A 311 20.09 12.69 -14.38
N GLU A 312 20.64 12.83 -13.17
CA GLU A 312 20.68 11.74 -12.18
C GLU A 312 19.27 11.20 -11.86
N ALA A 313 18.31 12.10 -11.64
CA ALA A 313 16.91 11.75 -11.44
C ALA A 313 16.29 11.03 -12.66
N GLU A 314 16.65 11.42 -13.88
CA GLU A 314 16.19 10.74 -15.11
C GLU A 314 16.81 9.36 -15.27
N ALA A 315 18.09 9.19 -14.92
CA ALA A 315 18.75 7.89 -14.94
C ALA A 315 18.12 6.92 -13.92
N GLU A 316 17.84 7.39 -12.70
CA GLU A 316 17.12 6.60 -11.70
C GLU A 316 15.68 6.30 -12.14
N THR A 317 14.98 7.27 -12.75
CA THR A 317 13.64 7.04 -13.32
C THR A 317 13.67 5.95 -14.38
N LEU A 318 14.65 5.98 -15.30
CA LEU A 318 14.81 4.95 -16.34
C LEU A 318 15.01 3.57 -15.73
N ARG A 319 15.88 3.45 -14.71
CA ARG A 319 16.12 2.20 -14.00
C ARG A 319 14.84 1.67 -13.36
N HIS A 320 14.17 2.50 -12.56
CA HIS A 320 12.97 2.11 -11.83
C HIS A 320 11.78 1.82 -12.75
N ALA A 321 11.64 2.53 -13.88
CA ALA A 321 10.63 2.25 -14.89
C ALA A 321 10.71 0.80 -15.43
N LYS A 322 11.92 0.26 -15.59
CA LYS A 322 12.06 -1.16 -15.94
C LYS A 322 11.64 -2.08 -14.80
N LEU A 323 12.04 -1.75 -13.57
CA LEU A 323 11.76 -2.57 -12.39
C LEU A 323 10.28 -2.62 -12.01
N VAL A 324 9.55 -1.50 -12.16
CA VAL A 324 8.10 -1.43 -11.93
C VAL A 324 7.35 -2.42 -12.83
N GLN A 325 7.81 -2.63 -14.08
CA GLN A 325 7.18 -3.61 -14.97
C GLN A 325 7.24 -5.02 -14.40
N TYR A 326 8.39 -5.44 -13.85
CA TYR A 326 8.51 -6.73 -13.17
C TYR A 326 7.70 -6.78 -11.88
N ALA A 327 7.75 -5.69 -11.09
CA ALA A 327 7.04 -5.60 -9.83
C ALA A 327 5.54 -5.87 -10.00
N VAL A 328 4.91 -5.13 -10.93
CA VAL A 328 3.48 -5.28 -11.28
C VAL A 328 3.16 -6.73 -11.69
N ILE A 329 3.95 -7.29 -12.61
CA ILE A 329 3.69 -8.65 -13.12
C ILE A 329 3.80 -9.66 -11.98
N PHE A 330 4.92 -9.70 -11.28
CA PHE A 330 5.20 -10.76 -10.32
C PHE A 330 4.28 -10.68 -9.10
N ASP A 331 3.96 -9.49 -8.61
CA ASP A 331 3.02 -9.39 -7.50
C ASP A 331 1.61 -9.79 -7.91
N ARG A 332 1.11 -9.32 -9.06
CA ARG A 332 -0.21 -9.73 -9.54
C ARG A 332 -0.27 -11.25 -9.72
N ILE A 333 0.68 -11.85 -10.44
CA ILE A 333 0.59 -13.28 -10.77
C ILE A 333 1.02 -14.22 -9.65
N PHE A 334 1.84 -13.81 -8.68
CA PHE A 334 2.30 -14.69 -7.59
C PHE A 334 1.75 -14.32 -6.22
N ARG A 335 1.85 -13.05 -5.80
CA ARG A 335 1.50 -12.64 -4.44
C ARG A 335 0.02 -12.36 -4.29
N PHE A 336 -0.51 -11.40 -5.03
CA PHE A 336 -1.91 -10.97 -4.94
C PHE A 336 -2.89 -12.08 -5.28
N THR A 337 -2.59 -12.89 -6.31
CA THR A 337 -3.44 -14.05 -6.68
C THR A 337 -3.67 -15.03 -5.52
N LEU A 338 -2.68 -15.16 -4.62
CA LEU A 338 -2.63 -16.20 -3.59
C LEU A 338 -2.76 -15.67 -2.15
N THR A 339 -2.82 -14.35 -1.97
CA THR A 339 -2.90 -13.72 -0.64
C THR A 339 -4.35 -13.57 -0.19
N GLY A 340 -4.61 -13.83 1.10
CA GLY A 340 -5.92 -13.65 1.72
C GLY A 340 -6.91 -14.79 1.46
N SER A 341 -8.18 -14.54 1.81
CA SER A 341 -9.25 -15.53 1.60
C SER A 341 -9.67 -15.59 0.12
N ARG A 342 -10.44 -16.62 -0.26
CA ARG A 342 -11.09 -16.68 -1.60
C ARG A 342 -12.46 -16.00 -1.65
N VAL A 343 -12.96 -15.50 -0.53
CA VAL A 343 -14.26 -14.84 -0.45
C VAL A 343 -14.16 -13.44 -1.04
N ARG A 344 -14.69 -13.27 -2.26
CA ARG A 344 -14.82 -12.01 -2.99
C ARG A 344 -13.50 -11.25 -3.09
N ASN A 345 -12.40 -12.00 -3.28
CA ASN A 345 -11.04 -11.49 -3.32
C ASN A 345 -10.77 -10.82 -4.67
N TYR A 346 -10.86 -9.50 -4.69
CA TYR A 346 -10.73 -8.73 -5.92
C TYR A 346 -9.29 -8.68 -6.44
N ASP A 347 -8.30 -8.54 -5.56
CA ASP A 347 -6.88 -8.58 -5.94
C ASP A 347 -6.49 -9.93 -6.53
N GLY A 348 -7.01 -10.99 -5.90
CA GLY A 348 -6.81 -12.35 -6.34
C GLY A 348 -7.34 -12.59 -7.76
N LEU A 349 -8.47 -11.99 -8.12
CA LEU A 349 -9.03 -12.06 -9.47
C LEU A 349 -8.25 -11.22 -10.48
N GLY A 350 -7.79 -10.02 -10.12
CA GLY A 350 -6.95 -9.19 -11.01
C GLY A 350 -5.67 -9.92 -11.43
N GLY A 351 -5.02 -10.62 -10.50
CA GLY A 351 -3.85 -11.45 -10.80
C GLY A 351 -4.13 -12.64 -11.71
N GLN A 352 -5.24 -13.35 -11.49
CA GLN A 352 -5.68 -14.44 -12.39
C GLN A 352 -5.98 -13.93 -13.81
N LEU A 353 -6.59 -12.74 -13.91
CA LEU A 353 -6.91 -12.11 -15.18
C LEU A 353 -5.63 -11.80 -15.98
N LEU A 354 -4.63 -11.18 -15.35
CA LEU A 354 -3.34 -10.91 -15.98
C LEU A 354 -2.62 -12.20 -16.41
N PHE A 355 -2.53 -13.19 -15.52
CA PHE A 355 -1.88 -14.47 -15.82
C PHE A 355 -2.54 -15.19 -17.00
N ALA A 356 -3.87 -15.31 -16.97
CA ALA A 356 -4.63 -15.98 -18.02
C ALA A 356 -4.54 -15.22 -19.35
N TRP A 357 -4.53 -13.89 -19.31
CA TRP A 357 -4.34 -13.05 -20.50
C TRP A 357 -2.99 -13.32 -21.17
N LEU A 358 -1.89 -13.25 -20.40
CA LEU A 358 -0.53 -13.54 -20.91
C LEU A 358 -0.43 -14.96 -21.49
N HIS A 359 -1.06 -15.93 -20.84
CA HIS A 359 -1.08 -17.32 -21.31
C HIS A 359 -1.88 -17.48 -22.62
N GLN A 360 -3.07 -16.88 -22.71
CA GLN A 360 -3.91 -16.95 -23.91
C GLN A 360 -3.24 -16.30 -25.13
N HIS A 361 -2.41 -15.28 -24.90
CA HIS A 361 -1.62 -14.60 -25.92
C HIS A 361 -0.25 -15.24 -26.18
N ARG A 362 0.03 -16.41 -25.58
CA ARG A 362 1.28 -17.18 -25.78
C ARG A 362 2.54 -16.43 -25.37
N VAL A 363 2.46 -15.58 -24.35
CA VAL A 363 3.60 -14.90 -23.74
C VAL A 363 4.05 -15.59 -22.46
N LEU A 364 3.10 -16.17 -21.72
CA LEU A 364 3.37 -16.97 -20.53
C LEU A 364 3.07 -18.43 -20.80
N HIS A 365 4.00 -19.32 -20.46
CA HIS A 365 3.92 -20.75 -20.77
C HIS A 365 4.11 -21.60 -19.53
N TRP A 366 3.24 -22.59 -19.32
CA TRP A 366 3.44 -23.64 -18.32
C TRP A 366 3.62 -24.98 -19.03
N THR A 367 4.87 -25.43 -19.17
CA THR A 367 5.23 -26.65 -19.89
C THR A 367 6.22 -27.46 -19.07
N ASP A 368 6.06 -28.78 -19.05
CA ASP A 368 6.99 -29.70 -18.37
C ASP A 368 7.32 -29.30 -16.91
N THR A 369 6.32 -28.78 -16.19
CA THR A 369 6.44 -28.31 -14.79
C THR A 369 7.39 -27.12 -14.60
N SER A 370 7.52 -26.28 -15.62
CA SER A 370 8.28 -25.02 -15.58
C SER A 370 7.43 -23.89 -16.18
N LEU A 371 7.58 -22.71 -15.59
CA LEU A 371 7.03 -21.46 -16.09
C LEU A 371 8.09 -20.76 -16.94
N ALA A 372 7.72 -20.35 -18.16
CA ALA A 372 8.54 -19.53 -19.03
C ALA A 372 7.76 -18.29 -19.48
N ILE A 373 8.45 -17.17 -19.67
CA ILE A 373 7.87 -15.89 -20.09
C ILE A 373 8.69 -15.31 -21.24
N ASP A 374 8.01 -14.94 -22.33
CA ASP A 374 8.61 -14.26 -23.48
C ASP A 374 8.72 -12.75 -23.19
N TRP A 375 9.76 -12.36 -22.45
CA TRP A 375 9.90 -11.01 -21.87
C TRP A 375 9.81 -9.85 -22.88
N ASP A 376 10.28 -10.04 -24.11
CA ASP A 376 10.21 -9.01 -25.16
C ASP A 376 8.78 -8.68 -25.60
N GLU A 377 7.86 -9.65 -25.51
CA GLU A 377 6.46 -9.51 -25.94
C GLU A 377 5.55 -9.03 -24.80
N VAL A 378 5.99 -9.20 -23.54
CA VAL A 378 5.23 -8.85 -22.34
C VAL A 378 4.69 -7.41 -22.38
N PRO A 379 5.50 -6.36 -22.65
CA PRO A 379 5.00 -4.99 -22.60
C PRO A 379 3.79 -4.75 -23.50
N GLY A 380 3.87 -5.24 -24.74
CA GLY A 380 2.80 -5.08 -25.73
C GLY A 380 1.52 -5.80 -25.33
N VAL A 381 1.62 -7.02 -24.78
CA VAL A 381 0.45 -7.82 -24.39
C VAL A 381 -0.20 -7.32 -23.11
N VAL A 382 0.58 -6.84 -22.14
CA VAL A 382 0.05 -6.23 -20.91
C VAL A 382 -0.68 -4.93 -21.23
N VAL A 383 -0.12 -4.07 -22.09
CA VAL A 383 -0.78 -2.83 -22.54
C VAL A 383 -2.10 -3.13 -23.26
N GLN A 384 -2.18 -4.19 -24.06
CA GLN A 384 -3.44 -4.60 -24.70
C GLN A 384 -4.55 -4.95 -23.69
N LEU A 385 -4.21 -5.55 -22.54
CA LEU A 385 -5.19 -5.78 -21.46
C LEU A 385 -5.64 -4.45 -20.85
N GLY A 386 -4.69 -3.54 -20.61
CA GLY A 386 -4.99 -2.17 -20.16
C GLY A 386 -5.95 -1.46 -21.10
N ASP A 387 -5.70 -1.52 -22.42
CA ASP A 387 -6.55 -0.90 -23.44
C ASP A 387 -7.97 -1.48 -23.44
N ALA A 388 -8.12 -2.79 -23.25
CA ALA A 388 -9.43 -3.45 -23.16
C ALA A 388 -10.23 -2.97 -21.92
N ILE A 389 -9.55 -2.76 -20.80
CA ILE A 389 -10.16 -2.23 -19.58
C ILE A 389 -10.49 -0.74 -19.77
N ASP A 390 -9.58 0.05 -20.34
CA ASP A 390 -9.82 1.47 -20.62
C ASP A 390 -11.01 1.67 -21.56
N GLU A 391 -11.16 0.85 -22.60
CA GLU A 391 -12.33 0.88 -23.49
C GLU A 391 -13.63 0.52 -22.75
N LEU A 392 -13.58 -0.43 -21.81
CA LEU A 392 -14.74 -0.75 -20.96
C LEU A 392 -15.18 0.47 -20.15
N TYR A 393 -14.23 1.20 -19.56
CA TYR A 393 -14.47 2.40 -18.75
C TYR A 393 -14.89 3.60 -19.59
N TRP A 394 -14.26 3.83 -20.74
CA TRP A 394 -14.64 4.88 -21.68
C TRP A 394 -16.11 4.72 -22.11
N ARG A 395 -16.54 3.50 -22.44
CA ARG A 395 -17.94 3.19 -22.77
C ARG A 395 -18.90 3.32 -21.58
N SER A 396 -18.42 3.50 -20.35
CA SER A 396 -19.31 3.70 -19.19
C SER A 396 -20.00 5.06 -19.21
N ILE A 397 -19.49 6.03 -19.97
CA ILE A 397 -20.01 7.41 -20.06
C ILE A 397 -21.47 7.45 -20.52
N ASP A 398 -21.85 6.62 -21.48
CA ASP A 398 -23.20 6.54 -22.04
C ASP A 398 -23.87 5.17 -21.84
N ARG A 399 -23.20 4.25 -21.12
CA ARG A 399 -23.75 2.92 -20.80
C ARG A 399 -24.45 2.91 -19.44
N PRO A 400 -25.73 2.48 -19.35
CA PRO A 400 -26.42 2.32 -18.09
C PRO A 400 -25.70 1.35 -17.13
N LYS A 401 -25.75 1.62 -15.83
CA LYS A 401 -25.05 0.85 -14.77
C LYS A 401 -25.19 -0.68 -14.89
N VAL A 402 -26.42 -1.19 -15.01
CA VAL A 402 -26.68 -2.64 -15.12
C VAL A 402 -26.01 -3.23 -16.36
N ALA A 403 -26.12 -2.56 -17.51
CA ALA A 403 -25.48 -2.97 -18.75
C ALA A 403 -23.94 -2.90 -18.65
N HIS A 404 -23.41 -1.91 -17.92
CA HIS A 404 -21.97 -1.79 -17.67
C HIS A 404 -21.45 -2.93 -16.79
N TRP A 405 -22.15 -3.30 -15.73
CA TRP A 405 -21.76 -4.42 -14.87
C TRP A 405 -21.79 -5.76 -15.62
N LEU A 406 -22.76 -5.97 -16.52
CA LEU A 406 -22.81 -7.16 -17.37
C LEU A 406 -21.63 -7.20 -18.35
N ALA A 407 -21.28 -6.08 -18.98
CA ALA A 407 -20.14 -6.02 -19.89
C ALA A 407 -18.78 -6.17 -19.17
N ALA A 408 -18.67 -5.66 -17.93
CA ALA A 408 -17.50 -5.89 -17.08
C ALA A 408 -17.37 -7.39 -16.75
N TYR A 409 -18.48 -8.06 -16.41
CA TYR A 409 -18.48 -9.51 -16.21
C TYR A 409 -18.11 -10.27 -17.49
N GLU A 410 -18.61 -9.85 -18.66
CA GLU A 410 -18.25 -10.43 -19.95
C GLU A 410 -16.74 -10.31 -20.23
N LEU A 411 -16.13 -9.14 -19.99
CA LEU A 411 -14.69 -8.95 -20.15
C LEU A 411 -13.91 -9.94 -19.26
N VAL A 412 -14.21 -9.99 -17.96
CA VAL A 412 -13.51 -10.87 -17.03
C VAL A 412 -13.72 -12.35 -17.41
N SER A 413 -14.96 -12.74 -17.69
CA SER A 413 -15.32 -14.13 -18.01
C SER A 413 -14.83 -14.60 -19.37
N SER A 414 -14.48 -13.69 -20.29
CA SER A 414 -13.82 -14.04 -21.55
C SER A 414 -12.38 -14.55 -21.35
N VAL A 415 -11.77 -14.23 -20.20
CA VAL A 415 -10.38 -14.58 -19.89
C VAL A 415 -10.28 -15.58 -18.74
N VAL A 416 -11.05 -15.40 -17.67
CA VAL A 416 -11.06 -16.23 -16.46
C VAL A 416 -12.39 -16.98 -16.37
N GLU A 417 -12.35 -18.30 -16.34
CA GLU A 417 -13.53 -19.15 -16.30
C GLU A 417 -14.34 -18.92 -14.99
N PRO A 418 -15.62 -18.51 -15.05
CA PRO A 418 -16.44 -18.37 -13.86
C PRO A 418 -16.87 -19.72 -13.29
N HIS A 419 -17.17 -19.73 -11.99
CA HIS A 419 -17.63 -20.90 -11.27
C HIS A 419 -18.84 -21.57 -11.98
N PRO A 420 -18.88 -22.90 -12.15
CA PRO A 420 -19.97 -23.58 -12.87
C PRO A 420 -21.38 -23.35 -12.28
N ALA A 421 -21.45 -22.99 -11.00
CA ALA A 421 -22.68 -22.66 -10.30
C ALA A 421 -23.15 -21.19 -10.45
N SER A 422 -22.36 -20.35 -11.12
CA SER A 422 -22.61 -18.91 -11.23
C SER A 422 -23.97 -18.59 -11.86
N ALA A 423 -24.73 -17.71 -11.19
CA ALA A 423 -25.94 -17.13 -11.75
C ALA A 423 -25.62 -16.12 -12.86
N TRP A 424 -24.52 -15.39 -12.73
CA TRP A 424 -24.05 -14.42 -13.73
C TRP A 424 -23.72 -15.10 -15.06
N LYS A 425 -22.96 -16.21 -15.01
CA LYS A 425 -22.63 -17.02 -16.20
C LYS A 425 -23.86 -17.60 -16.90
N ARG A 426 -24.89 -17.96 -16.14
CA ARG A 426 -26.15 -18.50 -16.68
C ARG A 426 -27.09 -17.43 -17.25
N GLY A 427 -26.84 -16.17 -16.91
CA GLY A 427 -27.78 -15.07 -17.10
C GLY A 427 -28.60 -14.84 -15.82
N LEU A 428 -28.53 -13.60 -15.32
CA LEU A 428 -29.36 -13.18 -14.19
C LEU A 428 -30.84 -13.15 -14.58
N PRO A 429 -31.76 -13.54 -13.68
CA PRO A 429 -33.18 -13.52 -13.98
C PRO A 429 -33.71 -12.09 -14.13
N ASP A 430 -34.79 -11.91 -14.89
CA ASP A 430 -35.43 -10.60 -15.13
C ASP A 430 -35.76 -9.85 -13.83
N GLU A 431 -36.16 -10.57 -12.78
CA GLU A 431 -36.43 -9.97 -11.45
C GLU A 431 -35.19 -9.26 -10.86
N VAL A 432 -34.00 -9.84 -11.05
CA VAL A 432 -32.74 -9.24 -10.60
C VAL A 432 -32.35 -8.07 -11.51
N LEU A 433 -32.51 -8.22 -12.84
CA LEU A 433 -32.14 -7.20 -13.82
C LEU A 433 -33.04 -5.96 -13.79
N LEU A 434 -34.34 -6.15 -13.53
CA LEU A 434 -35.33 -5.07 -13.38
C LEU A 434 -35.37 -4.50 -11.96
N GLY A 435 -34.70 -5.17 -11.01
CA GLY A 435 -34.66 -4.81 -9.60
C GLY A 435 -33.60 -3.76 -9.24
N ALA A 436 -33.38 -3.57 -7.94
CA ALA A 436 -32.31 -2.70 -7.46
C ALA A 436 -30.92 -3.34 -7.70
N PRO A 437 -29.86 -2.56 -8.01
CA PRO A 437 -28.51 -3.09 -8.28
C PRO A 437 -27.95 -4.01 -7.19
N LYS A 438 -28.37 -3.84 -5.93
CA LYS A 438 -28.00 -4.72 -4.82
C LYS A 438 -28.27 -6.21 -5.13
N GLY A 439 -29.36 -6.52 -5.84
CA GLY A 439 -29.70 -7.89 -6.22
C GLY A 439 -28.64 -8.54 -7.13
N MET A 440 -28.03 -7.77 -8.02
CA MET A 440 -26.92 -8.25 -8.86
C MET A 440 -25.69 -8.56 -7.98
N THR A 441 -25.35 -7.67 -7.04
CA THR A 441 -24.22 -7.86 -6.12
C THR A 441 -24.44 -9.04 -5.16
N ASP A 442 -25.68 -9.29 -4.74
CA ASP A 442 -26.05 -10.44 -3.90
C ASP A 442 -26.00 -11.77 -4.67
N ALA A 443 -26.20 -11.74 -5.99
CA ALA A 443 -26.15 -12.93 -6.85
C ALA A 443 -24.71 -13.40 -7.19
N VAL A 444 -23.69 -12.60 -6.88
CA VAL A 444 -22.28 -12.99 -7.05
C VAL A 444 -21.90 -14.00 -5.98
N LEU A 445 -21.30 -15.13 -6.38
CA LEU A 445 -20.78 -16.11 -5.44
C LEU A 445 -19.60 -15.56 -4.65
N ASP A 446 -19.35 -16.14 -3.47
CA ASP A 446 -18.17 -15.78 -2.70
C ASP A 446 -16.88 -16.13 -3.45
N ASP A 447 -16.82 -17.24 -4.18
CA ASP A 447 -15.72 -17.56 -5.11
C ASP A 447 -16.26 -17.68 -6.54
N GLU A 448 -16.70 -16.54 -7.09
CA GLU A 448 -17.28 -16.44 -8.45
C GLU A 448 -16.29 -16.85 -9.54
N PHE A 449 -14.99 -16.64 -9.32
CA PHE A 449 -13.90 -16.95 -10.23
C PHE A 449 -12.84 -17.78 -9.49
N PRO A 450 -13.04 -19.11 -9.37
CA PRO A 450 -12.19 -19.99 -8.59
C PRO A 450 -10.79 -20.07 -9.20
N LEU A 451 -9.82 -20.51 -8.37
CA LEU A 451 -8.45 -20.70 -8.84
C LEU A 451 -8.37 -21.67 -10.02
N SER A 452 -7.55 -21.33 -11.01
CA SER A 452 -7.17 -22.27 -12.06
C SER A 452 -6.40 -23.47 -11.49
N MET A 453 -6.33 -24.58 -12.23
CA MET A 453 -5.55 -25.76 -11.84
C MET A 453 -4.09 -25.44 -11.48
N PHE A 454 -3.49 -24.47 -12.18
CA PHE A 454 -2.14 -23.98 -11.89
C PHE A 454 -2.08 -23.35 -10.50
N TYR A 455 -3.02 -22.43 -10.20
CA TYR A 455 -3.04 -21.74 -8.91
C TYR A 455 -3.48 -22.62 -7.75
N GLU A 456 -4.37 -23.60 -7.96
CA GLU A 456 -4.67 -24.61 -6.94
C GLU A 456 -3.43 -25.41 -6.53
N ALA A 457 -2.54 -25.71 -7.48
CA ALA A 457 -1.29 -26.41 -7.19
C ALA A 457 -0.25 -25.49 -6.56
N LEU A 458 -0.12 -24.25 -7.06
CA LEU A 458 0.85 -23.27 -6.56
C LEU A 458 0.50 -22.80 -5.13
N SER A 459 -0.77 -22.51 -4.84
CA SER A 459 -1.25 -22.10 -3.51
C SER A 459 -0.82 -23.05 -2.40
N LYS A 460 -0.92 -24.37 -2.64
CA LYS A 460 -0.50 -25.41 -1.68
C LYS A 460 0.98 -25.34 -1.33
N LYS A 461 1.82 -24.86 -2.25
CA LYS A 461 3.27 -24.73 -2.06
C LYS A 461 3.68 -23.34 -1.54
N MET A 462 2.86 -22.33 -1.81
CA MET A 462 3.12 -20.93 -1.43
C MET A 462 2.53 -20.53 -0.09
N GLY A 463 1.53 -21.27 0.42
CA GLY A 463 0.76 -20.90 1.61
C GLY A 463 1.61 -20.52 2.82
N ASP A 464 2.60 -21.36 3.17
CA ASP A 464 3.48 -21.10 4.32
C ASP A 464 4.35 -19.86 4.11
N VAL A 465 4.83 -19.61 2.88
CA VAL A 465 5.65 -18.44 2.58
C VAL A 465 4.83 -17.16 2.65
N ILE A 466 3.62 -17.15 2.08
CA ILE A 466 2.71 -16.00 2.16
C ILE A 466 2.34 -15.72 3.62
N ALA A 467 1.96 -16.75 4.39
CA ALA A 467 1.65 -16.61 5.81
C ALA A 467 2.83 -16.05 6.61
N SER A 468 4.07 -16.41 6.25
CA SER A 468 5.27 -15.90 6.91
C SER A 468 5.55 -14.40 6.67
N THR A 469 4.79 -13.73 5.80
CA THR A 469 4.96 -12.30 5.51
C THR A 469 4.08 -11.36 6.34
N SER A 470 3.25 -11.91 7.23
CA SER A 470 2.54 -11.09 8.22
C SER A 470 3.56 -10.37 9.10
N GLY A 471 3.39 -9.06 9.29
CA GLY A 471 4.27 -8.25 10.14
C GLY A 471 5.66 -7.91 9.57
N ILE A 472 6.03 -8.45 8.40
CA ILE A 472 7.35 -8.21 7.79
C ILE A 472 7.58 -6.71 7.52
N THR A 473 8.84 -6.30 7.61
CA THR A 473 9.35 -4.95 7.28
C THR A 473 10.59 -5.08 6.41
N GLY A 474 11.12 -3.96 5.92
CA GLY A 474 12.37 -3.96 5.14
C GLY A 474 13.60 -4.47 5.89
N ARG A 475 13.53 -4.68 7.21
CA ARG A 475 14.63 -5.21 8.03
C ARG A 475 14.59 -6.72 8.25
N GLY A 476 13.52 -7.40 7.83
CA GLY A 476 13.17 -8.79 8.20
C GLY A 476 13.35 -9.85 7.13
#